data_AF-A0A239QJ32-F1
#
_entry.id   AF-A0A239QJ32-F1
#
_cell.length_a   1.000
_cell.length_b   1.000
_cell.length_c   1.000
_cell.angle_alpha   90.00
_cell.angle_beta   90.00
_cell.angle_gamma   90.00
#
_symmetry.space_group_name_H-M   'P 1'
#
loop_
_entity.id
_entity.type
_entity.pdbx_description
1 polymer ?
#
loop_
_entity_poly.entity_id
_entity_poly.type
_entity_poly.pdbx_seq_one_letter_code
_entity_poly.pdbx_strand_id
1 'polypeptide(L)'
;MNKECEVIRDLLPLYADDVCSETSRELIREHLQECPECSAVLEKLRSHEIENDLREEKDSVLEYQAKRIKRRTTTVGSVVSGLFMVPILICLIVNLSTGHTLDWFYVVLAGLAVCASLILVPMNVQRDKLFWTFSAFTVTLLVLLAVCSFITHGGWFYLTASAVLFGFSLIFLPFVLKARPVREFIGSFSRPVIVLSVDMILFANMMNMITLYSKSFLSTGFMFALCGAGAWLLYSAIKSKREE
;
A
#
# COMPACT_ATOMS: atom_id res chain seq x y z
N MET A 1 36.30 40.90 -32.60
CA MET A 1 36.20 39.77 -31.66
C MET A 1 37.62 39.34 -31.34
N ASN A 2 38.02 39.39 -30.06
CA ASN A 2 39.38 39.07 -29.63
C ASN A 2 39.56 37.53 -29.59
N LYS A 3 40.71 37.01 -30.01
CA LYS A 3 40.97 35.54 -30.07
C LYS A 3 40.86 34.88 -28.71
N GLU A 4 41.13 35.62 -27.64
CA GLU A 4 41.01 35.16 -26.26
C GLU A 4 39.56 34.86 -25.85
N CYS A 5 38.58 35.58 -26.40
CA CYS A 5 37.16 35.32 -26.12
C CYS A 5 36.67 34.01 -26.75
N GLU A 6 37.22 33.59 -27.89
CA GLU A 6 36.86 32.30 -28.51
C GLU A 6 37.34 31.14 -27.65
N VAL A 7 38.60 31.18 -27.21
CA VAL A 7 39.18 30.16 -26.32
C VAL A 7 38.42 30.09 -24.99
N ILE A 8 38.04 31.24 -24.43
CA ILE A 8 37.32 31.28 -23.15
C ILE A 8 35.87 30.80 -23.31
N ARG A 9 35.20 31.08 -24.43
CA ARG A 9 33.87 30.52 -24.72
C ARG A 9 33.87 29.01 -24.85
N ASP A 10 34.92 28.42 -25.41
CA ASP A 10 35.04 26.96 -25.51
C ASP A 10 35.27 26.29 -24.14
N LEU A 11 35.94 27.00 -23.22
CA LEU A 11 36.23 26.50 -21.86
C LEU A 11 35.15 26.85 -20.82
N LEU A 12 34.28 27.81 -21.13
CA LEU A 12 33.22 28.31 -20.24
C LEU A 12 32.27 27.21 -19.71
N PRO A 13 31.83 26.21 -20.51
CA PRO A 13 31.03 25.10 -20.00
C PRO A 13 31.74 24.29 -18.91
N LEU A 14 33.03 23.98 -19.09
CA LEU A 14 33.85 23.27 -18.11
C LEU A 14 34.05 24.09 -16.82
N TYR A 15 34.07 25.41 -16.95
CA TYR A 15 34.15 26.35 -15.83
C TYR A 15 32.81 26.47 -15.09
N ALA A 16 31.69 26.38 -15.81
CA ALA A 16 30.35 26.35 -15.22
C ALA A 16 30.11 25.06 -14.39
N ASP A 17 30.60 23.92 -14.87
CA ASP A 17 30.53 22.61 -14.20
C ASP A 17 31.60 22.38 -13.12
N ASP A 18 32.47 23.37 -12.90
CA ASP A 18 33.56 23.38 -11.91
C ASP A 18 34.61 22.26 -12.06
N VAL A 19 34.80 21.75 -13.28
CA VAL A 19 35.72 20.64 -13.61
C VAL A 19 37.08 21.10 -14.16
N CYS A 20 37.29 22.42 -14.28
CA CYS A 20 38.55 23.00 -14.75
C CYS A 20 39.69 22.83 -13.75
N SER A 21 40.93 22.76 -14.25
CA SER A 21 42.12 22.93 -13.41
C SER A 21 42.19 24.34 -12.82
N GLU A 22 42.83 24.50 -11.65
CA GLU A 22 42.95 25.80 -10.97
C GLU A 22 43.61 26.87 -11.85
N THR A 23 44.60 26.50 -12.66
CA THR A 23 45.28 27.42 -13.58
C THR A 23 44.34 27.97 -14.65
N SER A 24 43.47 27.13 -15.22
CA SER A 24 42.47 27.57 -16.19
C SER A 24 41.34 28.37 -15.53
N ARG A 25 41.02 28.03 -14.28
CA ARG A 25 39.95 28.68 -13.50
C ARG A 25 40.31 30.13 -13.15
N GLU A 26 41.56 30.41 -12.79
CA GLU A 26 42.04 31.77 -12.51
C GLU A 26 42.03 32.64 -13.78
N LEU A 27 42.52 32.10 -14.89
CA LEU A 27 42.60 32.81 -16.19
C LEU A 27 41.21 33.16 -16.75
N ILE A 28 40.24 32.26 -16.60
CA ILE A 28 38.84 32.53 -16.98
C ILE A 28 38.21 33.59 -16.05
N ARG A 29 38.54 33.57 -14.74
CA ARG A 29 38.00 34.52 -13.75
C ARG A 29 38.48 35.96 -13.99
N GLU A 30 39.76 36.13 -14.34
CA GLU A 30 40.32 37.44 -14.72
C GLU A 30 39.62 38.01 -15.96
N HIS A 31 39.46 37.20 -17.01
CA HIS A 31 38.80 37.64 -18.24
C HIS A 31 37.31 37.99 -18.05
N LEU A 32 36.60 37.28 -17.16
CA LEU A 32 35.20 37.57 -16.84
C LEU A 32 35.00 38.92 -16.16
N GLN A 33 36.03 39.47 -15.50
CA GLN A 33 35.98 40.82 -14.92
C GLN A 33 36.10 41.92 -15.98
N GLU A 34 36.82 41.65 -17.07
CA GLU A 34 37.10 42.62 -18.13
C GLU A 34 36.11 42.51 -19.31
N CYS A 35 35.48 41.35 -19.52
CA CYS A 35 34.62 41.09 -20.67
C CYS A 35 33.14 40.82 -20.28
N PRO A 36 32.23 41.79 -20.48
CA PRO A 36 30.81 41.63 -20.15
C PRO A 36 30.10 40.62 -21.06
N GLU A 37 30.57 40.40 -22.30
CA GLU A 37 29.97 39.41 -23.20
C GLU A 37 30.20 37.97 -22.71
N CYS A 38 31.41 37.65 -22.25
CA CYS A 38 31.73 36.31 -21.72
C CYS A 38 30.99 36.06 -20.40
N SER A 39 30.80 37.10 -19.57
CA SER A 39 30.01 37.03 -18.34
C SER A 39 28.54 36.72 -18.61
N ALA A 40 27.92 37.38 -19.60
CA ALA A 40 26.54 37.11 -19.99
C ALA A 40 26.34 35.68 -20.55
N VAL A 41 27.35 35.12 -21.23
CA VAL A 41 27.31 33.73 -21.71
C VAL A 41 27.42 32.75 -20.54
N LEU A 42 28.30 33.01 -19.57
CA LEU A 42 28.40 32.20 -18.35
C LEU A 42 27.08 32.19 -17.55
N GLU A 43 26.41 33.34 -17.46
CA GLU A 43 25.12 33.46 -16.77
C GLU A 43 24.04 32.62 -17.46
N LYS A 44 24.00 32.62 -18.80
CA LYS A 44 23.12 31.73 -19.57
C LYS A 44 23.47 30.26 -19.39
N LEU A 45 24.76 29.90 -19.33
CA LEU A 45 25.19 28.52 -19.10
C LEU A 45 24.86 28.02 -17.69
N ARG A 46 24.92 28.90 -16.69
CA ARG A 46 24.50 28.60 -15.30
C ARG A 46 23.00 28.75 -15.07
N SER A 47 22.27 29.30 -16.03
CA SER A 47 20.82 29.44 -15.91
C SER A 47 20.20 28.04 -15.92
N HIS A 48 19.48 27.71 -14.85
CA HIS A 48 18.66 26.50 -14.79
C HIS A 48 17.34 26.66 -15.57
N GLU A 49 17.17 27.72 -16.36
CA GLU A 49 15.93 28.04 -17.07
C GLU A 49 15.52 26.92 -18.02
N ILE A 50 16.47 26.42 -18.82
CA ILE A 50 16.26 25.28 -19.72
C ILE A 50 15.89 24.00 -18.94
N GLU A 51 16.55 23.75 -17.81
CA GLU A 51 16.33 22.56 -17.00
C GLU A 51 14.99 22.63 -16.24
N ASN A 52 14.59 23.82 -15.81
CA ASN A 52 13.30 24.09 -15.18
C ASN A 52 12.16 23.97 -16.17
N ASP A 53 12.29 24.54 -17.37
CA ASP A 53 11.30 24.40 -18.46
C ASP A 53 11.10 22.92 -18.83
N LEU A 54 12.20 22.15 -18.95
CA LEU A 54 12.13 20.71 -19.19
C LEU A 54 11.42 19.95 -18.06
N ARG A 55 11.63 20.35 -16.80
CA ARG A 55 10.96 19.74 -15.65
C ARG A 55 9.47 20.07 -15.64
N GLU A 56 9.11 21.32 -15.92
CA GLU A 56 7.72 21.79 -15.95
C GLU A 56 6.94 21.11 -17.08
N GLU A 57 7.54 20.96 -18.27
CA GLU A 57 6.91 20.22 -19.37
C GLU A 57 6.69 18.75 -18.99
N LYS A 58 7.67 18.09 -18.38
CA LYS A 58 7.54 16.69 -17.92
C LYS A 58 6.48 16.54 -16.84
N ASP A 59 6.43 17.43 -15.87
CA ASP A 59 5.44 17.41 -14.79
C ASP A 59 4.04 17.65 -15.35
N SER A 60 3.88 18.57 -16.31
CA SER A 60 2.59 18.83 -16.98
C SER A 60 2.07 17.60 -17.75
N VAL A 61 2.95 16.86 -18.44
CA VAL A 61 2.60 15.61 -19.15
C VAL A 61 2.21 14.52 -18.16
N LEU A 62 2.96 14.36 -17.06
CA LEU A 62 2.65 13.40 -15.99
C LEU A 62 1.30 13.69 -15.33
N GLU A 63 1.01 14.96 -15.02
CA GLU A 63 -0.27 15.38 -14.46
C GLU A 63 -1.43 15.14 -15.43
N TYR A 64 -1.24 15.47 -16.71
CA TYR A 64 -2.24 15.23 -17.75
C TYR A 64 -2.58 13.73 -17.86
N GLN A 65 -1.57 12.86 -17.87
CA GLN A 65 -1.78 11.42 -17.91
C GLN A 65 -2.42 10.89 -16.62
N ALA A 66 -1.97 11.35 -15.45
CA ALA A 66 -2.56 10.98 -14.16
C ALA A 66 -4.05 11.35 -14.08
N LYS A 67 -4.41 12.55 -14.56
CA LYS A 67 -5.80 13.03 -14.61
C LYS A 67 -6.65 12.21 -15.57
N ARG A 68 -6.10 11.82 -16.73
CA ARG A 68 -6.78 10.98 -17.72
C ARG A 68 -7.04 9.56 -17.19
N ILE A 69 -6.05 8.96 -16.55
CA ILE A 69 -6.18 7.64 -15.91
C ILE A 69 -7.21 7.70 -14.78
N LYS A 70 -7.11 8.70 -13.88
CA LYS A 70 -8.07 8.89 -12.78
C LYS A 70 -9.52 9.00 -13.29
N ARG A 71 -9.76 9.83 -14.32
CA ARG A 71 -11.10 9.97 -14.92
C ARG A 71 -11.63 8.65 -15.47
N ARG A 72 -10.83 7.93 -16.27
CA ARG A 72 -11.24 6.62 -16.82
C ARG A 72 -11.53 5.62 -15.71
N THR A 73 -10.68 5.51 -14.70
CA THR A 73 -10.88 4.56 -13.60
C THR A 73 -12.12 4.90 -12.78
N THR A 74 -12.40 6.18 -12.51
CA THR A 74 -13.62 6.61 -11.82
C THR A 74 -14.88 6.35 -12.66
N THR A 75 -14.85 6.64 -13.96
CA THR A 75 -16.01 6.37 -14.84
C THR A 75 -16.29 4.87 -14.93
N VAL A 76 -15.28 4.03 -15.17
CA VAL A 76 -15.47 2.57 -15.21
C VAL A 76 -15.93 2.06 -13.84
N GLY A 77 -15.38 2.60 -12.74
CA GLY A 77 -15.81 2.25 -11.38
C GLY A 77 -17.28 2.56 -11.13
N SER A 78 -17.78 3.71 -11.62
CA SER A 78 -19.19 4.08 -11.50
C SER A 78 -20.12 3.14 -12.28
N VAL A 79 -19.72 2.74 -13.49
CA VAL A 79 -20.48 1.80 -14.33
C VAL A 79 -20.54 0.41 -13.67
N VAL A 80 -19.41 -0.10 -13.21
CA VAL A 80 -19.33 -1.40 -12.53
C VAL A 80 -20.11 -1.36 -11.21
N SER A 81 -20.05 -0.27 -10.44
CA SER A 81 -20.86 -0.12 -9.24
C SER A 81 -22.36 -0.12 -9.55
N GLY A 82 -22.77 0.53 -10.64
CA GLY A 82 -24.17 0.47 -11.12
C GLY A 82 -24.59 -0.96 -11.47
N LEU A 83 -23.71 -1.74 -12.10
CA LEU A 83 -23.97 -3.15 -12.41
C LEU A 83 -24.20 -3.99 -11.14
N PHE A 84 -23.43 -3.77 -10.08
CA PHE A 84 -23.64 -4.42 -8.78
C PHE A 84 -24.94 -4.00 -8.08
N MET A 85 -25.44 -2.79 -8.34
CA MET A 85 -26.70 -2.31 -7.75
C MET A 85 -27.94 -3.01 -8.33
N VAL A 86 -27.92 -3.40 -9.60
CA VAL A 86 -29.06 -4.07 -10.27
C VAL A 86 -29.52 -5.33 -9.52
N PRO A 87 -28.67 -6.34 -9.25
CA PRO A 87 -29.11 -7.54 -8.52
C PRO A 87 -29.54 -7.24 -7.08
N ILE A 88 -28.91 -6.28 -6.40
CA ILE A 88 -29.30 -5.86 -5.04
C ILE A 88 -30.73 -5.30 -5.04
N LEU A 89 -31.05 -4.42 -5.99
CA LEU A 89 -32.39 -3.83 -6.13
C LEU A 89 -33.44 -4.89 -6.49
N ILE A 90 -33.13 -5.81 -7.39
CA ILE A 90 -34.04 -6.91 -7.75
C ILE A 90 -34.34 -7.77 -6.53
N CYS A 91 -33.31 -8.21 -5.79
CA CYS A 91 -33.50 -8.99 -4.57
C CYS A 91 -34.31 -8.24 -3.51
N LEU A 92 -34.08 -6.94 -3.35
CA LEU A 92 -34.84 -6.10 -2.41
C LEU A 92 -36.33 -6.02 -2.78
N ILE A 93 -36.64 -5.77 -4.05
CA ILE A 93 -38.03 -5.65 -4.53
C ILE A 93 -38.77 -6.98 -4.37
N VAL A 94 -38.15 -8.09 -4.80
CA VAL A 94 -38.74 -9.43 -4.66
C VAL A 94 -38.99 -9.75 -3.19
N ASN A 95 -38.03 -9.45 -2.30
CA ASN A 95 -38.20 -9.73 -0.87
C ASN A 95 -39.32 -8.89 -0.24
N LEU A 96 -39.43 -7.61 -0.59
CA LEU A 96 -40.53 -6.75 -0.16
C LEU A 96 -41.89 -7.25 -0.68
N SER A 97 -41.93 -7.77 -1.92
CA SER A 97 -43.17 -8.24 -2.54
C SER A 97 -43.68 -9.58 -2.00
N THR A 98 -42.78 -10.44 -1.57
CA THR A 98 -43.10 -11.79 -1.10
C THR A 98 -43.39 -11.86 0.40
N GLY A 99 -43.13 -10.77 1.15
CA GLY A 99 -43.39 -10.70 2.58
C GLY A 99 -42.49 -11.60 3.44
N HIS A 100 -41.41 -12.14 2.85
CA HIS A 100 -40.41 -12.91 3.60
C HIS A 100 -39.50 -11.99 4.44
N THR A 101 -38.91 -12.56 5.48
CA THR A 101 -37.86 -11.89 6.28
C THR A 101 -36.67 -11.51 5.39
N LEU A 102 -35.93 -10.45 5.77
CA LEU A 102 -34.80 -9.92 4.99
C LEU A 102 -33.54 -10.82 5.01
N ASP A 103 -33.65 -12.08 5.44
CA ASP A 103 -32.52 -12.97 5.70
C ASP A 103 -31.75 -13.32 4.42
N TRP A 104 -32.46 -13.76 3.36
CA TRP A 104 -31.83 -14.08 2.08
C TRP A 104 -31.22 -12.85 1.40
N PHE A 105 -31.86 -11.68 1.57
CA PHE A 105 -31.35 -10.40 1.05
C PHE A 105 -29.97 -10.07 1.63
N TYR A 106 -29.76 -10.24 2.94
CA TYR A 106 -28.47 -9.96 3.56
C TYR A 106 -27.35 -10.89 3.09
N VAL A 107 -27.65 -12.16 2.81
CA VAL A 107 -26.68 -13.11 2.24
C VAL A 107 -26.22 -12.66 0.85
N VAL A 108 -27.18 -12.29 -0.01
CA VAL A 108 -26.87 -11.80 -1.36
C VAL A 108 -26.09 -10.48 -1.30
N LEU A 109 -26.49 -9.56 -0.42
CA LEU A 109 -25.80 -8.27 -0.23
C LEU A 109 -24.35 -8.48 0.21
N ALA A 110 -24.11 -9.31 1.23
CA ALA A 110 -22.76 -9.57 1.73
C ALA A 110 -21.92 -10.33 0.69
N GLY A 111 -22.50 -11.28 -0.06
CA GLY A 111 -21.81 -11.98 -1.14
C GLY A 111 -21.39 -11.05 -2.28
N LEU A 112 -22.28 -10.15 -2.70
CA LEU A 112 -21.96 -9.13 -3.70
C LEU A 112 -20.94 -8.12 -3.17
N ALA A 113 -20.96 -7.79 -1.87
CA ALA A 113 -19.94 -6.93 -1.25
C ALA A 113 -18.54 -7.58 -1.30
N VAL A 114 -18.43 -8.91 -1.13
CA VAL A 114 -17.17 -9.63 -1.32
C VAL A 114 -16.67 -9.48 -2.76
N CYS A 115 -17.53 -9.72 -3.76
CA CYS A 115 -17.16 -9.52 -5.17
C CYS A 115 -16.78 -8.07 -5.48
N ALA A 116 -17.56 -7.12 -4.96
CA ALA A 116 -17.32 -5.69 -5.14
C ALA A 116 -15.99 -5.25 -4.50
N SER A 117 -15.59 -5.85 -3.37
CA SER A 117 -14.31 -5.54 -2.73
C SER A 117 -13.11 -5.85 -3.63
N LEU A 118 -13.16 -6.95 -4.40
CA LEU A 118 -12.08 -7.35 -5.30
C LEU A 118 -12.02 -6.53 -6.59
N ILE A 119 -13.13 -5.88 -6.98
CA ILE A 119 -13.23 -5.16 -8.26
C ILE A 119 -13.18 -3.64 -8.03
N LEU A 120 -14.04 -3.10 -7.16
CA LEU A 120 -14.19 -1.66 -6.97
C LEU A 120 -13.08 -1.03 -6.12
N VAL A 121 -12.58 -1.73 -5.10
CA VAL A 121 -11.52 -1.19 -4.21
C VAL A 121 -10.20 -0.95 -4.95
N PRO A 122 -9.63 -1.89 -5.73
CA PRO A 122 -8.37 -1.65 -6.45
C PRO A 122 -8.52 -0.60 -7.56
N MET A 123 -9.76 -0.33 -8.00
CA MET A 123 -10.06 0.74 -8.94
C MET A 123 -10.14 2.11 -8.26
N ASN A 124 -10.74 2.21 -7.07
CA ASN A 124 -10.89 3.48 -6.39
C ASN A 124 -9.62 3.94 -5.65
N VAL A 125 -8.82 2.98 -5.16
CA VAL A 125 -7.62 3.25 -4.37
C VAL A 125 -6.40 3.48 -5.29
N GLN A 126 -5.69 4.59 -5.07
CA GLN A 126 -4.55 4.98 -5.90
C GLN A 126 -3.19 4.44 -5.39
N ARG A 127 -3.06 4.24 -4.08
CA ARG A 127 -1.81 3.82 -3.42
C ARG A 127 -2.03 2.56 -2.59
N ASP A 128 -1.03 1.68 -2.54
CA ASP A 128 -1.07 0.42 -1.79
C ASP A 128 -2.34 -0.42 -2.07
N LYS A 129 -2.72 -0.52 -3.36
CA LYS A 129 -3.96 -1.16 -3.84
C LYS A 129 -4.17 -2.53 -3.22
N LEU A 130 -3.11 -3.32 -3.18
CA LEU A 130 -3.12 -4.69 -2.70
C LEU A 130 -3.50 -4.78 -1.21
N PHE A 131 -2.97 -3.89 -0.38
CA PHE A 131 -3.28 -3.84 1.05
C PHE A 131 -4.76 -3.51 1.31
N TRP A 132 -5.25 -2.42 0.69
CA TRP A 132 -6.64 -2.00 0.86
C TRP A 132 -7.64 -3.00 0.29
N THR A 133 -7.30 -3.64 -0.84
CA THR A 133 -8.16 -4.67 -1.45
C THR A 133 -8.26 -5.91 -0.55
N PHE A 134 -7.12 -6.43 -0.05
CA PHE A 134 -7.15 -7.59 0.84
C PHE A 134 -7.80 -7.30 2.18
N SER A 135 -7.62 -6.10 2.72
CA SER A 135 -8.30 -5.66 3.94
C SER A 135 -9.82 -5.60 3.73
N ALA A 136 -10.30 -4.95 2.66
CA ALA A 136 -11.71 -4.87 2.34
C ALA A 136 -12.34 -6.25 2.05
N PHE A 137 -11.61 -7.12 1.33
CA PHE A 137 -12.03 -8.50 1.08
C PHE A 137 -12.16 -9.30 2.38
N THR A 138 -11.19 -9.18 3.30
CA THR A 138 -11.24 -9.86 4.59
C THR A 138 -12.44 -9.39 5.42
N VAL A 139 -12.68 -8.08 5.50
CA VAL A 139 -13.82 -7.53 6.24
C VAL A 139 -15.15 -7.98 5.65
N THR A 140 -15.32 -7.87 4.33
CA THR A 140 -16.57 -8.28 3.67
C THR A 140 -16.82 -9.78 3.77
N LEU A 141 -15.77 -10.61 3.71
CA LEU A 141 -15.88 -12.05 3.92
C LEU A 141 -16.31 -12.38 5.35
N LEU A 142 -15.76 -11.70 6.37
CA LEU A 142 -16.19 -11.88 7.76
C LEU A 142 -17.64 -11.44 7.97
N VAL A 143 -18.08 -10.36 7.33
CA VAL A 143 -19.49 -9.94 7.35
C VAL A 143 -20.39 -11.01 6.72
N LEU A 144 -20.00 -11.58 5.58
CA LEU A 144 -20.74 -12.69 4.95
C LEU A 144 -20.86 -13.89 5.89
N LEU A 145 -19.75 -14.30 6.51
CA LEU A 145 -19.76 -15.40 7.50
C LEU A 145 -20.65 -15.09 8.71
N ALA A 146 -20.63 -13.85 9.19
CA ALA A 146 -21.49 -13.42 10.30
C ALA A 146 -22.97 -13.52 9.92
N VAL A 147 -23.37 -13.01 8.75
CA VAL A 147 -24.75 -13.10 8.25
C VAL A 147 -25.19 -14.56 8.13
N CYS A 148 -24.36 -15.42 7.54
CA CYS A 148 -24.66 -16.85 7.43
C CYS A 148 -24.82 -17.53 8.80
N SER A 149 -24.01 -17.15 9.78
CA SER A 149 -24.10 -17.69 11.14
C SER A 149 -25.37 -17.22 11.87
N PHE A 150 -25.76 -15.96 11.72
CA PHE A 150 -27.00 -15.45 12.30
C PHE A 150 -28.23 -16.18 11.77
N ILE A 151 -28.28 -16.42 10.45
CA ILE A 151 -29.42 -17.10 9.79
C ILE A 151 -29.47 -18.58 10.18
N THR A 152 -28.32 -19.24 10.32
CA THR A 152 -28.27 -20.65 10.72
C THR A 152 -28.41 -20.86 12.23
N HIS A 153 -28.54 -19.78 13.01
CA HIS A 153 -28.53 -19.77 14.49
C HIS A 153 -27.36 -20.57 15.11
N GLY A 154 -26.25 -20.68 14.38
CA GLY A 154 -25.13 -21.53 14.75
C GLY A 154 -23.97 -20.73 15.35
N GLY A 155 -23.43 -21.19 16.48
CA GLY A 155 -22.27 -20.58 17.15
C GLY A 155 -20.91 -20.82 16.46
N TRP A 156 -20.91 -21.29 15.21
CA TRP A 156 -19.69 -21.65 14.47
C TRP A 156 -18.93 -20.44 13.89
N PHE A 157 -19.52 -19.25 13.89
CA PHE A 157 -18.89 -18.03 13.35
C PHE A 157 -17.51 -17.77 13.93
N TYR A 158 -17.36 -17.76 15.25
CA TYR A 158 -16.08 -17.42 15.88
C TYR A 158 -14.96 -18.41 15.51
N LEU A 159 -15.30 -19.68 15.37
CA LEU A 159 -14.39 -20.72 14.91
C LEU A 159 -13.95 -20.47 13.46
N THR A 160 -14.90 -20.25 12.55
CA THR A 160 -14.56 -20.04 11.14
C THR A 160 -13.88 -18.69 10.90
N ALA A 161 -14.29 -17.63 11.59
CA ALA A 161 -13.66 -16.31 11.51
C ALA A 161 -12.20 -16.35 11.96
N SER A 162 -11.91 -17.00 13.10
CA SER A 162 -10.52 -17.15 13.59
C SER A 162 -9.64 -17.97 12.63
N ALA A 163 -10.18 -19.05 12.05
CA ALA A 163 -9.46 -19.86 11.06
C ALA A 163 -9.17 -19.08 9.77
N VAL A 164 -10.14 -18.32 9.26
CA VAL A 164 -9.97 -17.49 8.06
C VAL A 164 -8.95 -16.38 8.30
N LEU A 165 -9.01 -15.70 9.45
CA LEU A 165 -8.04 -14.66 9.82
C LEU A 165 -6.61 -15.21 9.90
N PHE A 166 -6.43 -16.39 10.51
CA PHE A 166 -5.13 -17.05 10.55
C PHE A 166 -4.63 -17.42 9.14
N GLY A 167 -5.46 -18.08 8.33
CA GLY A 167 -5.10 -18.47 6.97
C GLY A 167 -4.72 -17.28 6.07
N PHE A 168 -5.45 -16.16 6.21
CA PHE A 168 -5.14 -14.94 5.48
C PHE A 168 -3.89 -14.23 5.99
N SER A 169 -3.62 -14.27 7.30
CA SER A 169 -2.38 -13.72 7.85
C SER A 169 -1.14 -14.37 7.24
N LEU A 170 -1.10 -15.71 7.18
CA LEU A 170 0.04 -16.45 6.62
C LEU A 170 0.39 -16.02 5.18
N ILE A 171 -0.63 -15.71 4.38
CA ILE A 171 -0.45 -15.36 2.95
C ILE A 171 -0.18 -13.85 2.80
N PHE A 172 -0.97 -13.00 3.48
CA PHE A 172 -1.01 -11.57 3.17
C PHE A 172 -0.15 -10.71 4.08
N LEU A 173 0.18 -11.16 5.29
CA LEU A 173 0.97 -10.38 6.24
C LEU A 173 2.35 -9.92 5.70
N PRO A 174 3.16 -10.72 4.98
CA PRO A 174 4.42 -10.22 4.41
C PRO A 174 4.22 -9.11 3.36
N PHE A 175 3.07 -9.06 2.70
CA PHE A 175 2.72 -8.00 1.75
C PHE A 175 2.18 -6.77 2.48
N VAL A 176 1.35 -6.97 3.51
CA VAL A 176 0.79 -5.91 4.37
C VAL A 176 1.91 -5.10 5.04
N LEU A 177 2.97 -5.76 5.51
CA LEU A 177 4.12 -5.10 6.15
C LEU A 177 4.97 -4.24 5.19
N LYS A 178 4.80 -4.39 3.87
CA LYS A 178 5.43 -3.52 2.87
C LYS A 178 4.60 -2.26 2.56
N ALA A 179 3.31 -2.26 2.91
CA ALA A 179 2.45 -1.10 2.70
C ALA A 179 2.91 0.08 3.55
N ARG A 180 2.86 1.30 3.00
CA ARG A 180 3.27 2.52 3.70
C ARG A 180 2.54 2.76 5.03
N PRO A 181 1.19 2.64 5.13
CA PRO A 181 0.50 2.96 6.38
C PRO A 181 0.93 2.05 7.53
N VAL A 182 1.23 0.79 7.21
CA VAL A 182 1.66 -0.21 8.19
C VAL A 182 3.13 -0.02 8.55
N ARG A 183 3.98 0.33 7.57
CA ARG A 183 5.40 0.64 7.82
C ARG A 183 5.58 1.85 8.73
N GLU A 184 4.77 2.90 8.56
CA GLU A 184 4.79 4.08 9.44
C GLU A 184 4.38 3.72 10.87
N PHE A 185 3.38 2.83 11.03
CA PHE A 185 2.93 2.37 12.34
C PHE A 185 3.94 1.47 13.08
N ILE A 186 4.71 0.66 12.34
CA ILE A 186 5.57 -0.39 12.88
C ILE A 186 6.96 0.10 13.31
N GLY A 187 7.39 1.30 12.90
CA GLY A 187 8.68 1.86 13.32
C GLY A 187 9.88 1.00 12.91
N SER A 188 10.82 0.76 13.85
CA SER A 188 12.11 0.08 13.59
C SER A 188 12.09 -1.45 13.79
N PHE A 189 10.93 -2.05 14.07
CA PHE A 189 10.86 -3.49 14.35
C PHE A 189 11.18 -4.32 13.10
N SER A 190 11.82 -5.47 13.31
CA SER A 190 12.16 -6.37 12.22
C SER A 190 10.90 -7.05 11.68
N ARG A 191 10.67 -6.92 10.37
CA ARG A 191 9.52 -7.50 9.66
C ARG A 191 9.26 -8.98 9.98
N PRO A 192 10.24 -9.90 9.96
CA PRO A 192 9.97 -11.31 10.22
C PRO A 192 9.49 -11.58 11.65
N VAL A 193 9.92 -10.79 12.63
CA VAL A 193 9.47 -10.92 14.02
C VAL A 193 7.99 -10.59 14.14
N ILE A 194 7.54 -9.54 13.44
CA ILE A 194 6.12 -9.16 13.46
C ILE A 194 5.26 -10.20 12.76
N VAL A 195 5.70 -10.71 11.60
CA VAL A 195 5.00 -11.80 10.91
C VAL A 195 4.76 -12.96 11.86
N LEU A 196 5.86 -13.47 12.43
CA LEU A 196 5.81 -14.65 13.28
C LEU A 196 5.03 -14.40 14.59
N SER A 197 5.10 -13.19 15.15
CA SER A 197 4.34 -12.84 16.36
C SER A 197 2.83 -12.77 16.10
N VAL A 198 2.42 -12.12 15.01
CA VAL A 198 0.99 -11.99 14.64
C VAL A 198 0.41 -13.35 14.26
N ASP A 199 1.14 -14.14 13.47
CA ASP A 199 0.70 -15.49 13.08
C ASP A 199 0.57 -16.41 14.30
N MET A 200 1.48 -16.31 15.28
CA MET A 200 1.38 -17.05 16.53
C MET A 200 0.14 -16.66 17.34
N ILE A 201 -0.18 -15.36 17.45
CA ILE A 201 -1.36 -14.87 18.16
C ILE A 201 -2.65 -15.38 17.48
N LEU A 202 -2.71 -15.30 16.15
CA LEU A 202 -3.88 -15.75 15.39
C LEU A 202 -4.05 -17.27 15.43
N PHE A 203 -2.94 -18.02 15.39
CA PHE A 203 -2.95 -19.46 15.58
C PHE A 203 -3.47 -19.86 16.96
N ALA A 204 -2.96 -19.20 18.01
CA ALA A 204 -3.42 -19.42 19.38
C ALA A 204 -4.92 -19.10 19.53
N ASN A 205 -5.39 -18.02 18.90
CA ASN A 205 -6.81 -17.65 18.88
C ASN A 205 -7.66 -18.73 18.19
N MET A 206 -7.26 -19.19 17.01
CA MET A 206 -7.94 -20.27 16.28
C MET A 206 -8.02 -21.55 17.12
N MET A 207 -6.91 -21.97 17.73
CA MET A 207 -6.87 -23.16 18.59
C MET A 207 -7.76 -23.04 19.83
N ASN A 208 -7.82 -21.85 20.43
CA ASN A 208 -8.73 -21.58 21.54
C ASN A 208 -10.20 -21.70 21.09
N MET A 209 -10.57 -21.15 19.93
CA MET A 209 -11.94 -21.27 19.41
C MET A 209 -12.32 -22.72 19.07
N ILE A 210 -11.41 -23.52 18.51
CA ILE A 210 -11.61 -24.97 18.30
C ILE A 210 -11.91 -25.67 19.63
N THR A 211 -11.18 -25.28 20.68
CA THR A 211 -11.31 -25.91 21.99
C THR A 211 -12.63 -25.55 22.66
N LEU A 212 -13.04 -24.29 22.61
CA LEU A 212 -14.34 -23.83 23.09
C LEU A 212 -15.50 -24.52 22.35
N TYR A 213 -15.35 -24.71 21.04
CA TYR A 213 -16.37 -25.38 20.22
C TYR A 213 -16.46 -26.89 20.52
N SER A 214 -15.32 -27.58 20.72
CA SER A 214 -15.27 -29.02 21.01
C SER A 214 -15.48 -29.37 22.50
N LYS A 215 -15.56 -28.37 23.39
CA LYS A 215 -15.71 -28.51 24.86
C LYS A 215 -14.62 -29.36 25.53
N SER A 216 -13.45 -29.52 24.90
CA SER A 216 -12.35 -30.35 25.42
C SER A 216 -11.35 -29.53 26.25
N PHE A 217 -11.50 -29.51 27.58
CA PHE A 217 -10.70 -28.67 28.48
C PHE A 217 -9.19 -28.99 28.50
N LEU A 218 -8.81 -30.26 28.26
CA LEU A 218 -7.40 -30.70 28.35
C LEU A 218 -6.53 -30.13 27.21
N SER A 219 -7.14 -29.79 26.07
CA SER A 219 -6.45 -29.24 24.91
C SER A 219 -6.03 -27.78 25.09
N THR A 220 -6.80 -27.00 25.87
CA THR A 220 -6.58 -25.56 26.02
C THR A 220 -5.27 -25.26 26.75
N GLY A 221 -5.01 -25.95 27.88
CA GLY A 221 -3.83 -25.70 28.71
C GLY A 221 -2.52 -26.04 27.99
N PHE A 222 -2.50 -27.15 27.25
CA PHE A 222 -1.34 -27.56 26.44
C PHE A 222 -1.06 -26.58 25.30
N MET A 223 -2.10 -26.06 24.65
CA MET A 223 -1.94 -25.08 23.56
C MET A 223 -1.44 -23.71 24.04
N PHE A 224 -1.92 -23.22 25.19
CA PHE A 224 -1.38 -22.01 25.80
C PHE A 224 0.10 -22.18 26.18
N ALA A 225 0.49 -23.36 26.68
CA ALA A 225 1.88 -23.66 26.99
C ALA A 225 2.78 -23.67 25.73
N LEU A 226 2.32 -24.26 24.62
CA LEU A 226 3.05 -24.25 23.35
C LEU A 226 3.17 -22.85 22.75
N CYS A 227 2.10 -22.06 22.77
CA CYS A 227 2.14 -20.68 22.29
C CYS A 227 3.04 -19.80 23.17
N GLY A 228 2.99 -19.99 24.49
CA GLY A 228 3.89 -19.32 25.43
C GLY A 228 5.37 -19.68 25.22
N ALA A 229 5.66 -20.97 24.98
CA ALA A 229 7.01 -21.43 24.66
C ALA A 229 7.53 -20.82 23.34
N GLY A 230 6.70 -20.76 22.29
CA GLY A 230 7.10 -20.12 21.04
C GLY A 230 7.28 -18.60 21.16
N ALA A 231 6.46 -17.93 21.98
CA ALA A 231 6.66 -16.51 22.30
C ALA A 231 7.97 -16.26 23.09
N TRP A 232 8.31 -17.15 24.02
CA TRP A 232 9.60 -17.11 24.72
C TRP A 232 10.77 -17.30 23.75
N LEU A 233 10.70 -18.30 22.87
CA LEU A 233 11.75 -18.56 21.88
C LEU A 233 11.97 -17.36 20.96
N LEU A 234 10.87 -16.75 20.49
CA LEU A 234 10.90 -15.49 19.76
C LEU A 234 11.60 -14.38 20.53
N TYR A 235 11.20 -14.15 21.79
CA TYR A 235 11.81 -13.14 22.64
C TYR A 235 13.32 -13.38 22.83
N SER A 236 13.72 -14.63 23.06
CA SER A 236 15.13 -15.01 23.21
C SER A 236 15.95 -14.80 21.93
N ALA A 237 15.37 -15.11 20.76
CA ALA A 237 16.01 -14.89 19.46
C ALA A 237 16.16 -13.40 19.13
N ILE A 238 15.18 -12.57 19.51
CA ILE A 238 15.25 -11.11 19.35
C ILE A 238 16.32 -10.52 20.27
N LYS A 239 16.38 -10.98 21.52
CA LYS A 239 17.38 -10.54 22.50
C LYS A 239 18.79 -10.88 22.03
N SER A 240 19.02 -12.11 21.57
CA SER A 240 20.32 -12.56 21.04
C SER A 240 20.82 -11.68 19.89
N LYS A 241 19.91 -11.19 19.03
CA LYS A 241 20.24 -10.36 17.88
C LYS A 241 20.52 -8.87 18.21
N ARG A 242 20.28 -8.46 19.46
CA ARG A 242 20.54 -7.10 19.97
C ARG A 242 21.87 -7.03 20.74
N GLU A 243 22.43 -8.19 21.12
CA GLU A 243 23.69 -8.31 21.86
C GLU A 243 24.91 -8.56 20.93
N GLU A 244 24.69 -8.84 19.65
CA GLU A 244 25.69 -8.83 18.56
C GLU A 244 25.76 -7.46 17.87
#